data_AF-A0A3M2AWN9-F1
#
_entry.id   AF-A0A3M2AWN9-F1
#
_cell.length_a   1.000
_cell.length_b   1.000
_cell.length_c   1.000
_cell.angle_alpha   90.00
_cell.angle_beta   90.00
_cell.angle_gamma   90.00
#
_symmetry.space_group_name_H-M   'P 1'
#
loop_
_entity.id
_entity.type
_entity.pdbx_description
1 polymer ?
#
loop_
_entity_poly.entity_id
_entity_poly.type
_entity_poly.pdbx_seq_one_letter_code
_entity_poly.pdbx_strand_id
1 'polypeptide(L)' 'MKFGIVVFPGSNCDRDCAYVLSEVLQQSTSLIWHRETSLVGCD' A
#
# COMPACT_ATOMS: atom_id res chain seq x y z
N MET A 1 11.22 -6.68 -2.07
CA MET A 1 10.46 -5.51 -2.50
C MET A 1 9.14 -5.50 -1.76
N LYS A 2 8.95 -4.55 -0.85
CA LYS A 2 7.69 -4.35 -0.14
C LYS A 2 7.03 -3.07 -0.62
N PHE A 3 5.90 -3.21 -1.30
CA PHE A 3 5.17 -2.10 -1.91
C PHE A 3 4.36 -1.34 -0.86
N GLY A 4 4.61 -0.04 -0.76
CA GLY A 4 3.82 0.88 0.06
C GLY A 4 2.70 1.54 -0.75
N ILE A 5 1.46 1.45 -0.27
CA ILE A 5 0.31 2.13 -0.88
C ILE A 5 -0.14 3.23 0.08
N VAL A 6 0.02 4.50 -0.32
CA VAL A 6 -0.39 5.62 0.52
C VAL A 6 -1.90 5.84 0.43
N VAL A 7 -2.56 5.83 1.58
CA VAL A 7 -4.01 5.98 1.72
C VAL A 7 -4.35 7.39 2.19
N PHE A 8 -5.14 8.11 1.40
CA PHE A 8 -5.72 9.40 1.74
C PHE A 8 -7.18 9.27 2.17
N PRO A 9 -7.73 10.19 2.98
CA PRO A 9 -9.14 10.17 3.34
C PRO A 9 -10.01 10.27 2.09
N GLY A 10 -10.92 9.31 1.90
CA GLY A 10 -11.81 9.24 0.73
C GLY A 10 -11.17 8.63 -0.52
N SER A 11 -9.95 8.10 -0.42
CA SER A 11 -9.39 7.27 -1.48
C SER A 11 -10.15 5.95 -1.58
N ASN A 12 -10.40 5.49 -2.81
CA ASN A 12 -11.25 4.34 -3.10
C ASN A 12 -10.48 3.15 -3.70
N CYS A 13 -9.40 3.40 -4.44
CA CYS A 13 -8.69 2.38 -5.21
C CYS A 13 -7.45 1.81 -4.50
N ASP A 14 -7.11 2.30 -3.32
CA ASP A 14 -6.00 1.80 -2.50
C ASP A 14 -6.17 0.32 -2.13
N ARG A 15 -7.40 -0.14 -1.88
CA ARG A 15 -7.67 -1.57 -1.69
C ARG A 15 -7.55 -2.39 -2.97
N ASP A 16 -7.94 -1.83 -4.11
CA ASP A 16 -7.82 -2.51 -5.41
C ASP A 16 -6.33 -2.71 -5.75
N CYS A 17 -5.51 -1.68 -5.51
CA CYS A 17 -4.06 -1.78 -5.62
C CYS A 17 -3.48 -2.83 -4.66
N ALA A 18 -3.94 -2.85 -3.40
CA ALA A 18 -3.47 -3.83 -2.43
C ALA A 18 -3.81 -5.26 -2.86
N TYR A 19 -5.03 -5.50 -3.34
CA TYR A 19 -5.47 -6.80 -3.84
C TYR A 19 -4.65 -7.27 -5.04
N VAL A 20 -4.43 -6.40 -6.04
CA VAL A 20 -3.63 -6.79 -7.20
C VAL A 20 -2.20 -7.10 -6.80
N LEU A 21 -1.60 -6.28 -5.93
CA LEU A 21 -0.22 -6.49 -5.51
C LEU A 21 -0.06 -7.74 -4.62
N SER A 22 -0.95 -7.97 -3.65
CA SER A 22 -0.85 -9.11 -2.73
C SER A 22 -1.38 -10.42 -3.32
N GLU A 23 -2.57 -10.41 -3.93
CA GLU A 23 -3.25 -11.64 -4.34
C GLU A 23 -2.93 -12.06 -5.77
N VAL A 24 -2.82 -11.09 -6.69
CA VAL A 24 -2.57 -11.41 -8.11
C VAL A 24 -1.08 -11.53 -8.39
N LEU A 25 -0.30 -10.56 -7.93
CA LEU A 25 1.14 -10.48 -8.19
C LEU A 25 1.99 -11.12 -7.09
N GLN A 26 1.38 -11.56 -5.98
CA GLN A 26 2.06 -12.25 -4.87
C GLN A 26 3.24 -11.44 -4.31
N GLN A 27 3.10 -10.11 -4.27
CA GLN A 27 4.10 -9.17 -3.75
C GLN A 27 3.78 -8.76 -2.32
N SER A 28 4.82 -8.58 -1.51
CA SER A 28 4.67 -8.03 -0.17
C SER A 28 4.18 -6.58 -0.26
N THR A 29 3.09 -6.26 0.43
CA THR A 29 2.38 -4.97 0.28
C THR A 29 1.92 -4.46 1.65
N SER A 30 1.96 -3.15 1.87
CA SER A 30 1.37 -2.50 3.05
C SER A 30 0.66 -1.21 2.70
N LEU A 31 -0.50 -0.99 3.31
CA LEU A 31 -1.20 0.28 3.31
C LEU A 31 -0.54 1.23 4.32
N ILE A 32 -0.29 2.47 3.90
CA ILE A 32 0.38 3.50 4.70
C ILE A 32 -0.56 4.69 4.81
N TRP A 33 -0.90 5.12 6.02
CA TRP A 33 -1.76 6.29 6.18
C TRP A 33 -1.01 7.56 5.76
N HIS A 34 -1.67 8.50 5.07
CA HIS A 34 -1.02 9.70 4.53
C HIS A 34 -0.36 10.62 5.58
N ARG A 35 -0.62 10.41 6.87
CA ARG A 35 0.01 11.16 7.98
C ARG A 35 1.25 10.47 8.56
N GLU A 36 1.57 9.27 8.12
CA GLU A 36 2.83 8.64 8.52
C GLU A 36 4.02 9.43 7.97
N THR A 37 5.00 9.65 8.83
CA THR A 37 6.22 10.41 8.52
C THR A 37 7.40 9.51 8.16
N SER A 38 7.18 8.20 8.13
CA SER A 38 8.18 7.18 7.86
C SER A 38 7.62 6.16 6.88
N LEU A 39 8.45 5.76 5.92
CA LEU A 39 8.15 4.67 4.97
C LEU A 39 9.01 3.44 5.27
N VAL A 40 9.56 3.33 6.49
CA VAL A 40 10.46 2.24 6.89
C VAL A 40 9.80 0.88 6.62
N GLY A 41 10.53 0.01 5.93
CA GLY A 41 10.04 -1.32 5.55
C GLY A 41 9.18 -1.33 4.29
N CYS A 42 9.22 -0.27 3.48
CA CYS A 42 8.79 -0.31 2.08
C CYS A 42 10.00 0.05 1.20
N ASP A 43 10.08 -0.58 0.03
CA ASP A 43 11.15 -0.38 -0.95
C ASP A 43 10.73 0.61 -2.06
#